data_AF-A0A535D9H4-F1
#
_entry.id   AF-A0A535D9H4-F1
#
_cell.length_a   1.000
_cell.length_b   1.000
_cell.length_c   1.000
_cell.angle_alpha   90.00
_cell.angle_beta   90.00
_cell.angle_gamma   90.00
#
_symmetry.space_group_name_H-M   'P 1'
#
loop_
_entity.id
_entity.type
_entity.pdbx_description
1 polymer ?
#
loop_
_entity_poly.entity_id
_entity_poly.type
_entity_poly.pdbx_seq_one_letter_code
_entity_poly.pdbx_strand_id
1 'polypeptide(L)'
;MIVGQAPGAVELTTGLPFSGRAGAELRRWLARAGIDEGHLPYRTAITKCFPGKAASGAGDRKPSPPEIANCAPWLVKELALVRPKILLLVGQLAIERFWGKVPLHESVGRSRRDGDRVLIPLPHPSGASRWLNDPANRALLERGLRILRSEVRALDFAGSAGKMA
;
A
#
# COMPACT_ATOMS: atom_id res chain seq x y z
N MET A 1 0.15 -0.20 -8.55
CA MET A 1 1.34 -0.50 -7.71
C MET A 1 0.99 -0.27 -6.25
N ILE A 2 1.51 -1.10 -5.36
CA ILE A 2 1.30 -1.00 -3.90
C ILE A 2 2.63 -0.69 -3.23
N VAL A 3 2.63 0.28 -2.31
CA VAL A 3 3.81 0.64 -1.52
C VAL A 3 3.49 0.51 -0.03
N GLY A 4 4.19 -0.40 0.65
CA GLY A 4 4.16 -0.56 2.10
C GLY A 4 5.38 0.04 2.79
N GLN A 5 5.58 -0.27 4.07
CA GLN A 5 6.69 0.26 4.87
C GLN A 5 8.01 -0.49 4.62
N ALA A 6 8.06 -1.79 4.90
CA ALA A 6 9.23 -2.65 4.81
C ALA A 6 8.79 -4.12 4.70
N PRO A 7 9.66 -5.04 4.23
CA PRO A 7 9.46 -6.48 4.40
C PRO A 7 9.35 -6.84 5.88
N GLY A 8 8.51 -7.84 6.20
CA GLY A 8 8.44 -8.45 7.52
C GLY A 8 9.36 -9.67 7.62
N ALA A 9 9.36 -10.32 8.78
CA ALA A 9 10.18 -11.50 9.03
C ALA A 9 9.80 -12.71 8.13
N VAL A 10 8.52 -12.86 7.78
CA VAL A 10 8.06 -13.96 6.90
C VAL A 10 8.51 -13.70 5.46
N GLU A 11 8.45 -12.44 5.02
CA GLU A 11 8.91 -12.00 3.71
C GLU A 11 10.42 -12.25 3.54
N LEU A 12 11.21 -12.16 4.62
CA LEU A 12 12.64 -12.50 4.61
C LEU A 12 12.88 -13.98 4.28
N THR A 13 12.09 -14.88 4.86
CA THR A 13 12.24 -16.34 4.62
C THR A 13 11.67 -16.75 3.26
N THR A 14 10.56 -16.14 2.85
CA THR A 14 9.84 -16.52 1.62
C THR A 14 10.33 -15.80 0.37
N GLY A 15 11.02 -14.66 0.51
CA GLY A 15 11.41 -13.79 -0.60
C GLY A 15 10.23 -13.09 -1.30
N LEU A 16 8.99 -13.29 -0.84
CA LEU A 16 7.77 -12.78 -1.48
C LEU A 16 7.20 -11.60 -0.70
N PRO A 17 7.02 -10.41 -1.31
CA PRO A 17 6.38 -9.28 -0.65
C PRO A 17 4.94 -9.60 -0.20
N PHE A 18 4.59 -9.20 1.03
CA PHE A 18 3.26 -9.38 1.61
C PHE A 18 2.85 -10.87 1.71
N SER A 19 3.78 -11.75 2.08
CA SER A 19 3.51 -13.18 2.28
C SER A 19 3.00 -13.50 3.70
N GLY A 20 3.22 -12.61 4.67
CA GLY A 20 2.75 -12.77 6.04
C GLY A 20 1.25 -12.51 6.25
N ARG A 21 0.82 -12.53 7.52
CA ARG A 21 -0.59 -12.34 7.93
C ARG A 21 -1.19 -11.01 7.45
N ALA A 22 -0.41 -9.92 7.53
CA ALA A 22 -0.82 -8.60 7.06
C ALA A 22 -1.03 -8.61 5.53
N GLY A 23 -0.20 -9.36 4.79
CA GLY A 23 -0.36 -9.52 3.36
C GLY A 23 -1.59 -10.34 2.96
N ALA A 24 -1.95 -11.36 3.74
CA ALA A 24 -3.21 -12.09 3.54
C ALA A 24 -4.44 -11.20 3.75
N GLU A 25 -4.43 -10.34 4.77
CA GLU A 25 -5.50 -9.35 4.98
C GLU A 25 -5.55 -8.32 3.84
N LEU A 26 -4.38 -7.85 3.36
CA LEU A 26 -4.34 -6.97 2.20
C LEU A 26 -4.96 -7.62 0.97
N ARG A 27 -4.66 -8.90 0.69
CA ARG A 27 -5.27 -9.64 -0.43
C ARG A 27 -6.79 -9.72 -0.30
N ARG A 28 -7.33 -9.93 0.89
CA ARG A 28 -8.79 -9.86 1.13
C ARG A 28 -9.35 -8.48 0.78
N TRP A 29 -8.67 -7.40 1.15
CA TRP A 29 -9.10 -6.04 0.79
C TRP A 29 -9.04 -5.79 -0.73
N LEU A 30 -7.97 -6.25 -1.39
CA LEU A 30 -7.81 -6.14 -2.84
C LEU A 30 -8.91 -6.92 -3.59
N ALA A 31 -9.23 -8.13 -3.15
CA ALA A 31 -10.34 -8.92 -3.71
C ALA A 31 -11.68 -8.18 -3.59
N ARG A 32 -11.92 -7.53 -2.44
CA ARG A 32 -13.10 -6.66 -2.26
C ARG A 32 -13.06 -5.44 -3.18
N ALA A 33 -11.90 -4.98 -3.62
CA ALA A 33 -11.78 -3.93 -4.63
C ALA A 33 -11.85 -4.45 -6.08
N GLY A 34 -12.03 -5.77 -6.29
CA GLY A 34 -12.10 -6.38 -7.62
C GLY A 34 -10.73 -6.78 -8.21
N ILE A 35 -9.69 -6.83 -7.39
CA ILE A 35 -8.34 -7.28 -7.79
C ILE A 35 -8.15 -8.71 -7.29
N ASP A 36 -8.11 -9.66 -8.22
CA ASP A 36 -7.96 -11.09 -7.89
C ASP A 36 -6.51 -11.49 -7.53
N GLU A 37 -6.35 -12.70 -6.97
CA GLU A 37 -5.02 -13.22 -6.58
C GLU A 37 -4.11 -13.56 -7.77
N GLY A 38 -4.67 -13.83 -8.96
CA GLY A 38 -3.91 -14.12 -10.18
C GLY A 38 -3.29 -12.87 -10.81
N HIS A 39 -3.86 -11.70 -10.55
CA HIS A 39 -3.47 -10.42 -11.16
C HIS A 39 -3.03 -9.38 -10.14
N LEU A 40 -2.41 -9.82 -9.04
CA LEU A 40 -1.98 -8.89 -8.01
C LEU A 40 -0.95 -7.87 -8.55
N PRO A 41 -1.17 -6.56 -8.36
CA PRO A 41 -0.31 -5.52 -8.93
C PRO A 41 1.09 -5.56 -8.35
N TYR A 42 2.07 -4.95 -9.03
CA TYR A 42 3.43 -4.82 -8.50
C TYR A 42 3.43 -4.24 -7.06
N ARG A 43 4.13 -4.92 -6.15
CA ARG A 43 4.17 -4.67 -4.71
C ARG A 43 5.59 -4.36 -4.28
N THR A 44 5.78 -3.28 -3.55
CA THR A 44 7.08 -2.91 -2.99
C THR A 44 6.91 -2.21 -1.65
N ALA A 45 8.02 -1.74 -1.08
CA ALA A 45 8.05 -1.04 0.20
C ALA A 45 9.04 0.14 0.19
N ILE A 46 8.88 1.06 1.14
CA ILE A 46 9.78 2.22 1.34
C ILE A 46 11.21 1.75 1.59
N THR A 47 11.41 0.73 2.43
CA THR A 47 12.71 0.05 2.58
C THR A 47 12.67 -1.36 2.00
N LYS A 48 13.84 -1.89 1.61
CA LYS A 48 13.97 -3.21 0.95
C LYS A 48 14.41 -4.33 1.88
N CYS A 49 14.74 -4.01 3.12
CA CYS A 49 15.22 -4.96 4.11
C CYS A 49 14.30 -4.96 5.34
N PHE A 50 14.21 -6.11 6.00
CA PHE A 50 13.53 -6.24 7.28
C PHE A 50 14.22 -5.37 8.34
N PRO A 51 13.53 -4.40 8.97
CA PRO A 51 14.18 -3.52 9.93
C PRO A 51 14.44 -4.21 11.28
N GLY A 52 13.79 -5.34 11.57
CA GLY A 52 13.87 -5.98 12.88
C GLY A 52 12.60 -5.78 13.71
N LYS A 53 12.55 -6.46 14.85
CA LYS A 53 11.40 -6.41 15.77
C LYS A 53 11.39 -5.11 16.58
N ALA A 54 10.19 -4.64 16.90
CA ALA A 54 10.02 -3.54 17.85
C ALA A 54 10.37 -4.03 19.26
N ALA A 55 11.02 -3.18 20.07
CA ALA A 55 11.38 -3.50 21.45
C ALA A 55 10.16 -3.82 22.34
N SER A 56 8.99 -3.27 21.99
CA SER A 56 7.72 -3.56 22.66
C SER A 56 7.16 -4.97 22.37
N GLY A 57 7.76 -5.73 21.45
CA GLY A 57 7.23 -7.00 20.96
C GLY A 57 6.00 -6.86 20.03
N ALA A 58 5.49 -5.64 19.83
CA ALA A 58 4.30 -5.36 19.02
C ALA A 58 4.60 -5.32 17.50
N GLY A 59 5.22 -6.37 16.98
CA GLY A 59 5.55 -6.52 15.56
C GLY A 59 6.92 -5.95 15.18
N ASP A 60 6.98 -5.35 13.99
CA ASP A 60 8.23 -4.92 13.37
C ASP A 60 8.44 -3.42 13.62
N ARG A 61 9.69 -2.99 13.85
CA ARG A 61 9.98 -1.57 14.08
C ARG A 61 9.80 -0.77 12.79
N LYS A 62 9.63 0.56 12.94
CA LYS A 62 9.74 1.46 11.80
C LYS A 62 11.21 1.55 11.34
N PRO A 63 11.48 1.57 10.03
CA PRO A 63 12.78 1.94 9.51
C PRO A 63 13.15 3.35 9.98
N SER A 64 14.43 3.54 10.27
CA SER A 64 15.03 4.82 10.64
C SER A 64 15.22 5.72 9.41
N PRO A 65 15.38 7.04 9.60
CA PRO A 65 15.63 7.95 8.49
C PRO A 65 16.85 7.57 7.62
N PRO A 66 18.01 7.13 8.17
CA PRO A 66 19.13 6.65 7.37
C PRO A 66 18.79 5.42 6.52
N GLU A 67 18.02 4.47 7.06
CA GLU A 67 17.60 3.27 6.30
C GLU A 67 16.67 3.62 5.13
N ILE A 68 15.75 4.57 5.36
CA ILE A 68 14.86 5.10 4.32
C ILE A 68 15.68 5.81 3.23
N ALA A 69 16.64 6.66 3.63
CA ALA A 69 17.50 7.37 2.69
C ALA A 69 18.32 6.40 1.83
N ASN A 70 18.91 5.37 2.44
CA ASN A 70 19.68 4.36 1.73
C ASN A 70 18.83 3.56 0.72
N CYS A 71 17.55 3.30 1.02
CA CYS A 71 16.65 2.57 0.13
C CYS A 71 15.96 3.45 -0.93
N ALA A 72 15.93 4.77 -0.76
CA ALA A 72 15.17 5.67 -1.62
C ALA A 72 15.48 5.54 -3.13
N PRO A 73 16.75 5.36 -3.58
CA PRO A 73 17.04 5.22 -5.01
C PRO A 73 16.33 4.05 -5.69
N TRP A 74 16.08 2.96 -4.95
CA TRP A 74 15.37 1.79 -5.49
C TRP A 74 13.91 2.11 -5.78
N LEU A 75 13.23 2.77 -4.85
CA LEU A 75 11.82 3.15 -5.04
C LEU A 75 11.65 4.16 -6.18
N VAL A 76 12.59 5.09 -6.34
CA VAL A 76 12.59 6.02 -7.48
C VAL A 76 12.68 5.24 -8.81
N LYS A 77 13.60 4.27 -8.91
CA LYS A 77 13.74 3.43 -10.11
C LYS A 77 12.50 2.57 -10.36
N GLU A 78 11.95 1.94 -9.33
CA GLU A 78 10.71 1.14 -9.44
C GLU A 78 9.55 1.98 -9.97
N LEU A 79 9.35 3.20 -9.44
CA LEU A 79 8.30 4.11 -9.91
C LEU A 79 8.51 4.52 -11.37
N ALA A 80 9.75 4.79 -11.77
CA ALA A 80 10.09 5.17 -13.14
C ALA A 80 9.88 4.02 -14.14
N LEU A 81 10.15 2.77 -13.74
CA LEU A 81 9.94 1.59 -14.58
C LEU A 81 8.47 1.19 -14.66
N VAL A 82 7.79 1.12 -13.52
CA VAL A 82 6.41 0.63 -13.43
C VAL A 82 5.40 1.67 -13.94
N ARG A 83 5.69 2.97 -13.78
CA ARG A 83 4.80 4.10 -14.15
C ARG A 83 3.33 3.85 -13.77
N PRO A 84 3.05 3.59 -12.49
CA PRO A 84 1.75 3.10 -12.07
C PRO A 84 0.66 4.16 -12.19
N LYS A 85 -0.48 3.82 -12.83
CA LYS A 85 -1.68 4.68 -12.88
C LYS A 85 -2.40 4.79 -11.53
N ILE A 86 -2.25 3.78 -10.67
CA ILE A 86 -2.73 3.80 -9.28
C ILE A 86 -1.56 3.46 -8.36
N LEU A 87 -1.33 4.31 -7.36
CA LEU A 87 -0.37 4.08 -6.28
C LEU A 87 -1.12 3.93 -4.95
N LEU A 88 -1.22 2.68 -4.48
CA LEU A 88 -1.85 2.35 -3.21
C LEU A 88 -0.83 2.49 -2.07
N LEU A 89 -1.07 3.44 -1.17
CA LEU A 89 -0.18 3.79 -0.06
C LEU A 89 -0.63 3.04 1.21
N VAL A 90 0.08 1.99 1.59
CA VAL A 90 -0.34 1.11 2.70
C VAL A 90 0.44 1.43 3.97
N GLY A 91 -0.26 2.02 4.94
CA GLY A 91 0.27 2.38 6.25
C GLY A 91 0.94 3.76 6.29
N GLN A 92 1.18 4.24 7.52
CA GLN A 92 1.57 5.63 7.78
C GLN A 92 2.84 6.05 7.03
N LEU A 93 3.88 5.21 6.95
CA LEU A 93 5.14 5.62 6.31
C LEU A 93 4.99 5.86 4.80
N ALA A 94 4.21 5.01 4.12
CA ALA A 94 3.92 5.19 2.70
C ALA A 94 3.05 6.42 2.48
N ILE A 95 2.07 6.65 3.35
CA ILE A 95 1.21 7.84 3.31
C ILE A 95 2.05 9.10 3.51
N GLU A 96 2.90 9.16 4.53
CA GLU A 96 3.77 10.32 4.79
C GLU A 96 4.66 10.65 3.60
N ARG A 97 5.20 9.63 2.92
CA ARG A 97 6.11 9.82 1.78
C ARG A 97 5.45 10.47 0.56
N PHE A 98 4.20 10.13 0.26
CA PHE A 98 3.54 10.53 -1.00
C PHE A 98 2.37 11.48 -0.79
N TRP A 99 1.66 11.38 0.33
CA TRP A 99 0.49 12.19 0.65
C TRP A 99 0.87 13.44 1.45
N GLY A 100 1.77 13.29 2.42
CA GLY A 100 2.13 14.31 3.41
C GLY A 100 1.95 13.81 4.84
N LYS A 101 2.54 14.53 5.82
CA LYS A 101 2.50 14.13 7.23
C LYS A 101 1.19 14.52 7.90
N VAL A 102 0.21 13.62 7.83
CA VAL A 102 -1.13 13.78 8.41
C VAL A 102 -1.55 12.53 9.21
N PRO A 103 -2.47 12.66 10.17
CA PRO A 103 -3.14 11.50 10.79
C PRO A 103 -3.86 10.62 9.76
N LEU A 104 -3.94 9.30 10.03
CA LEU A 104 -4.59 8.35 9.12
C LEU A 104 -6.02 8.73 8.75
N HIS A 105 -6.81 9.25 9.70
CA HIS A 105 -8.21 9.61 9.46
C HIS A 105 -8.38 10.80 8.49
N GLU A 106 -7.33 11.59 8.28
CA GLU A 106 -7.33 12.70 7.32
C GLU A 106 -6.97 12.27 5.90
N SER A 107 -6.38 11.09 5.72
CA SER A 107 -5.95 10.59 4.40
C SER A 107 -6.71 9.35 3.94
N VAL A 108 -7.02 8.41 4.84
CA VAL A 108 -7.70 7.15 4.51
C VAL A 108 -9.13 7.45 4.06
N GLY A 109 -9.56 6.75 3.00
CA GLY A 109 -10.88 6.98 2.40
C GLY A 109 -10.95 8.18 1.47
N ARG A 110 -9.80 8.74 1.08
CA ARG A 110 -9.66 9.81 0.09
C ARG A 110 -8.77 9.35 -1.07
N SER A 111 -8.73 10.15 -2.13
CA SER A 111 -7.76 10.02 -3.21
C SER A 111 -7.31 11.39 -3.69
N ARG A 112 -6.15 11.45 -4.34
CA ARG A 112 -5.59 12.65 -4.95
C ARG A 112 -4.90 12.28 -6.25
N ARG A 113 -4.99 13.14 -7.27
CA ARG A 113 -4.14 12.99 -8.46
C ARG A 113 -2.72 13.50 -8.19
N ASP A 114 -1.74 12.79 -8.71
CA ASP A 114 -0.33 13.16 -8.74
C ASP A 114 0.17 12.94 -10.15
N GLY A 115 0.19 13.98 -10.98
CA GLY A 115 0.42 13.83 -12.41
C GLY A 115 -0.62 12.93 -13.07
N ASP A 116 -0.16 11.85 -13.72
CA ASP A 116 -1.00 10.89 -14.46
C ASP A 116 -1.50 9.71 -13.61
N ARG A 117 -1.22 9.72 -12.30
CA ARG A 117 -1.60 8.66 -11.37
C ARG A 117 -2.50 9.14 -10.24
N VAL A 118 -3.24 8.20 -9.67
CA VAL A 118 -4.07 8.41 -8.50
C VAL A 118 -3.41 7.80 -7.26
N LEU A 119 -3.30 8.58 -6.20
CA LEU A 119 -2.83 8.15 -4.89
C LEU A 119 -4.03 7.74 -4.03
N ILE A 120 -3.96 6.56 -3.42
CA ILE A 120 -5.01 6.04 -2.54
C ILE A 120 -4.39 5.56 -1.22
N PRO A 121 -4.60 6.29 -0.11
CA PRO A 121 -4.18 5.88 1.22
C PRO A 121 -5.05 4.76 1.81
N LEU A 122 -4.41 3.71 2.31
CA LEU A 122 -5.02 2.68 3.15
C LEU A 122 -4.24 2.54 4.48
N PRO A 123 -4.91 2.16 5.59
CA PRO A 123 -4.21 1.83 6.82
C PRO A 123 -3.34 0.58 6.62
N HIS A 124 -2.44 0.32 7.56
CA HIS A 124 -1.70 -0.94 7.55
C HIS A 124 -2.64 -2.11 7.91
N PRO A 125 -2.60 -3.25 7.19
CA PRO A 125 -3.50 -4.39 7.40
C PRO A 125 -3.11 -5.29 8.59
N SER A 126 -2.23 -4.84 9.49
CA SER A 126 -1.86 -5.61 10.68
C SER A 126 -2.73 -5.25 11.88
N GLY A 127 -3.00 -6.25 12.73
CA GLY A 127 -3.64 -6.03 14.03
C GLY A 127 -2.72 -5.39 15.09
N ALA A 128 -1.51 -4.95 14.71
CA ALA A 128 -0.60 -4.28 15.64
C ALA A 128 -1.14 -2.90 16.06
N SER A 129 -1.89 -2.24 15.17
CA SER A 129 -2.60 -1.00 15.49
C SER A 129 -4.04 -1.28 15.86
N ARG A 130 -4.54 -0.60 16.89
CA ARG A 130 -5.97 -0.60 17.28
C ARG A 130 -6.82 0.34 16.42
N TRP A 131 -6.25 0.98 15.40
CA TRP A 131 -6.96 1.98 14.58
C TRP A 131 -8.25 1.43 13.95
N LEU A 132 -8.21 0.19 13.46
CA LEU A 132 -9.37 -0.52 12.89
C LEU A 132 -10.36 -1.06 13.93
N ASN A 133 -10.15 -0.84 15.23
CA ASN A 133 -11.14 -1.21 16.26
C ASN A 133 -12.30 -0.20 16.29
N ASP A 134 -12.06 1.04 15.87
CA ASP A 134 -13.06 2.08 15.78
C ASP A 134 -13.93 1.88 14.52
N PRO A 135 -15.27 1.79 14.65
CA PRO A 135 -16.19 1.69 13.52
C PRO A 135 -16.05 2.84 12.49
N ALA A 136 -15.77 4.06 12.93
CA ALA A 136 -15.58 5.20 12.03
C ALA A 136 -14.37 5.00 11.11
N ASN A 137 -13.28 4.45 11.65
CA ASN A 137 -12.07 4.13 10.89
C ASN A 137 -12.29 2.96 9.92
N ARG A 138 -13.12 1.98 10.28
CA ARG A 138 -13.56 0.92 9.35
C ARG A 138 -14.34 1.53 8.17
N ALA A 139 -15.24 2.47 8.43
CA ALA A 139 -15.97 3.15 7.37
C ALA A 139 -15.05 3.95 6.42
N LEU A 140 -13.94 4.50 6.92
CA LEU A 140 -12.91 5.13 6.09
C LEU A 140 -12.17 4.11 5.21
N LEU A 141 -11.81 2.94 5.75
CA LEU A 141 -11.25 1.83 4.96
C LEU A 141 -12.23 1.43 3.84
N GLU A 142 -13.51 1.21 4.17
CA GLU A 142 -14.55 0.86 3.19
C GLU A 142 -14.68 1.90 2.08
N ARG A 143 -14.60 3.18 2.43
CA ARG A 143 -14.58 4.27 1.46
C ARG A 143 -13.35 4.18 0.55
N GLY A 144 -12.17 3.91 1.12
CA GLY A 144 -10.93 3.73 0.37
C GLY A 144 -10.99 2.56 -0.61
N LEU A 145 -11.56 1.42 -0.19
CA LEU A 145 -11.73 0.25 -1.07
C LEU A 145 -12.74 0.51 -2.20
N ARG A 146 -13.78 1.29 -1.95
CA ARG A 146 -14.73 1.70 -3.00
C ARG A 146 -14.08 2.61 -4.03
N ILE A 147 -13.25 3.56 -3.58
CA ILE A 147 -12.46 4.42 -4.47
C ILE A 147 -11.52 3.55 -5.32
N LEU A 148 -10.75 2.65 -4.69
CA LEU A 148 -9.87 1.73 -5.41
C LEU A 148 -10.62 0.91 -6.47
N ARG A 149 -11.78 0.34 -6.12
CA ARG A 149 -12.63 -0.40 -7.07
C ARG A 149 -13.04 0.46 -8.26
N SER A 150 -13.41 1.72 -8.03
CA SER A 150 -13.80 2.65 -9.10
C SER A 150 -12.63 2.93 -10.05
N GLU A 151 -11.45 3.20 -9.51
CA GLU A 151 -10.24 3.48 -10.32
C GLU A 151 -9.78 2.25 -11.11
N VAL A 152 -9.82 1.05 -10.50
CA VAL A 152 -9.50 -0.21 -11.20
C VAL A 152 -10.44 -0.42 -12.39
N ARG A 153 -11.75 -0.30 -12.17
CA ARG A 153 -12.74 -0.42 -13.26
C ARG A 153 -12.49 0.59 -14.38
N ALA A 154 -12.19 1.84 -14.05
CA ALA A 154 -11.90 2.87 -15.03
C ALA A 154 -10.69 2.51 -15.91
N LEU A 155 -9.65 1.91 -15.33
CA LEU A 155 -8.49 1.42 -16.08
C LEU A 155 -8.83 0.23 -16.98
N ASP A 156 -9.63 -0.71 -16.50
CA ASP A 156 -10.06 -1.87 -17.30
C ASP A 156 -10.86 -1.42 -18.53
N PHE A 157 -11.81 -0.48 -18.34
CA PHE A 157 -12.59 0.09 -19.44
C PHE A 157 -11.71 0.82 -20.47
N ALA A 158 -10.75 1.63 -20.01
CA ALA A 158 -9.83 2.33 -20.89
C ALA A 158 -8.93 1.35 -21.68
N GLY A 159 -8.50 0.27 -21.04
CA GLY A 159 -7.70 -0.79 -21.66
C GLY A 159 -8.48 -1.60 -22.71
N SER A 160 -9.78 -1.83 -22.50
CA SER A 160 -10.65 -2.52 -23.47
C SER A 160 -11.01 -1.63 -24.66
N ALA A 161 -11.29 -0.33 -24.43
CA ALA A 161 -11.61 0.60 -25.50
C ALA A 161 -10.42 0.82 -26.46
N GLY A 162 -9.20 0.89 -25.93
CA GLY A 162 -7.97 1.03 -26.74
C GLY A 162 -7.56 -0.21 -27.53
N LYS A 163 -8.20 -1.37 -27.31
CA LYS A 163 -7.96 -2.60 -28.09
C LYS A 163 -8.95 -2.78 -29.25
N MET A 164 -10.01 -1.98 -29.31
CA MET A 164 -11.04 -2.04 -30.36
C MET A 164 -10.89 -0.94 -31.42
N ALA A 165 -9.88 -0.07 -31.29
CA ALA A 165 -9.53 0.98 -32.24
C ALA A 165 -8.18 0.66 -32.89
#